data_AF-A0A3M3XBI2-F1
#
_entry.id   AF-A0A3M3XBI2-F1
#
_cell.length_a   1.000
_cell.length_b   1.000
_cell.length_c   1.000
_cell.angle_alpha   90.00
_cell.angle_beta   90.00
_cell.angle_gamma   90.00
#
_symmetry.space_group_name_H-M   'P 1'
#
loop_
_entity.id
_entity.type
_entity.pdbx_description
1 polymer ?
#
loop_
_entity_poly.entity_id
_entity_poly.type
_entity_poly.pdbx_seq_one_letter_code
_entity_poly.pdbx_strand_id
1 'polypeptide(L)'
;MSSIHEQAMNYVYQQVLQRLLGYFSRAERTALQLLIQRLIVAAGGIERISGFKVLVAFGGGKDSAYTLAFLRAAQLSIACRSPGTFNLRVANRRHAGMTSAVMGNINRTYSALFLYDDPRVEMLVIDNQYTQAFEPDLPFSSAGREQNRLDMLLGGHLSAGDARTTFCNTCYLGLAEFLGRALSWGNGVDAVVSGDSRKEQRQYITWIMRLAQRTGQHSGRWGNQTLNGVLKVIDTIGQAYYNELYGEGDDVPRVMRPITCPDKATAPAFISIADLISCTADEHWNLLTEFLDFRFDDLAFSFSESDCANPVLMAHMRGLTAEYLQGRSYADGIAEYLELATSLMRRKQMPPRLIDQALSAYAGRARIDTRRELAASFAQDGFGLNETQLVCLLFSPFVNQGDGLEDFLRRCHSGMLVALPDLHKVLSGSTAPDQVVQWLVEISGLSLRELQNLYRKQRVDFDDEHSIIARIRAADPDKRRIMTVDPMTGQAVAHVLSGR
;
A
#
# COMPACT_ATOMS: atom_id res chain seq x y z
N MET A 1 -14.42 15.45 34.89
CA MET A 1 -14.09 16.70 34.17
C MET A 1 -15.05 17.79 34.65
N SER A 2 -14.61 19.02 34.89
CA SER A 2 -15.51 20.11 35.33
C SER A 2 -16.40 20.59 34.17
N SER A 3 -17.59 21.12 34.47
CA SER A 3 -18.50 21.70 33.45
C SER A 3 -17.84 22.81 32.61
N ILE A 4 -16.87 23.52 33.18
CA ILE A 4 -16.07 24.55 32.53
C ILE A 4 -15.18 23.94 31.43
N HIS A 5 -14.56 22.79 31.69
CA HIS A 5 -13.74 22.11 30.69
C HIS A 5 -14.59 21.63 29.50
N GLU A 6 -15.76 21.05 29.77
CA GLU A 6 -16.68 20.61 28.72
C GLU A 6 -17.18 21.76 27.84
N GLN A 7 -17.51 22.92 28.44
CA GLN A 7 -17.88 24.12 27.70
C GLN A 7 -16.72 24.67 26.85
N ALA A 8 -15.50 24.71 27.40
CA ALA A 8 -14.33 25.14 26.67
C ALA A 8 -14.05 24.25 25.45
N MET A 9 -14.13 22.93 25.61
CA MET A 9 -13.93 21.98 24.52
C MET A 9 -15.00 22.13 23.43
N ASN A 10 -16.27 22.33 23.81
CA ASN A 10 -17.34 22.59 22.85
C ASN A 10 -17.09 23.85 22.01
N TYR A 11 -16.53 24.91 22.61
CA TYR A 11 -16.15 26.11 21.87
C TYR A 11 -15.02 25.83 20.87
N VAL A 12 -14.00 25.07 21.26
CA VAL A 12 -12.91 24.66 20.35
C VAL A 12 -13.45 23.85 19.17
N TYR A 13 -14.34 22.88 19.43
CA TYR A 13 -14.98 22.08 18.38
C TYR A 13 -15.78 22.95 17.39
N GLN A 14 -16.49 23.96 17.88
CA GLN A 14 -17.22 24.91 17.01
C GLN A 14 -16.27 25.74 16.15
N GLN A 15 -15.15 26.20 16.70
CA GLN A 15 -14.14 26.94 15.93
C GLN A 15 -13.51 26.08 14.83
N VAL A 16 -13.16 24.82 15.14
CA VAL A 16 -12.64 23.87 14.14
C VAL A 16 -13.65 23.65 13.03
N LEU A 17 -14.94 23.43 13.37
CA LEU A 17 -16.01 23.30 12.39
C LEU A 17 -16.16 24.55 11.53
N GLN A 18 -16.19 25.74 12.12
CA GLN A 18 -16.31 27.00 11.37
C GLN A 18 -15.17 27.19 10.38
N ARG A 19 -13.93 26.90 10.80
CA ARG A 19 -12.75 26.95 9.92
C ARG A 19 -12.88 25.94 8.78
N LEU A 20 -13.19 24.67 9.08
CA LEU A 20 -13.42 23.63 8.07
C LEU A 20 -14.45 24.04 7.03
N LEU A 21 -15.62 24.51 7.49
CA LEU A 21 -16.69 24.98 6.61
C LEU A 21 -16.23 26.16 5.75
N GLY A 22 -15.33 27.01 6.25
CA GLY A 22 -14.72 28.12 5.50
C GLY A 22 -13.96 27.67 4.25
N TYR A 23 -13.34 26.49 4.28
CA TYR A 23 -12.63 25.90 3.13
C TYR A 23 -13.56 25.09 2.21
N PHE A 24 -14.74 24.69 2.67
CA PHE A 24 -15.72 24.00 1.83
C PHE A 24 -16.48 24.96 0.92
N SER A 25 -16.53 24.64 -0.36
CA SER A 25 -17.42 25.23 -1.35
C SER A 25 -18.90 25.06 -0.98
N ARG A 26 -19.77 25.80 -1.66
CA ARG A 26 -21.22 25.68 -1.47
C ARG A 26 -21.71 24.25 -1.75
N ALA A 27 -21.19 23.61 -2.79
CA ALA A 27 -21.56 22.24 -3.16
C ALA A 27 -21.16 21.24 -2.06
N GLU A 28 -19.95 21.36 -1.52
CA GLU A 28 -19.47 20.51 -0.44
C GLU A 28 -20.25 20.70 0.86
N ARG A 29 -20.66 21.93 1.18
CA ARG A 29 -21.54 22.17 2.34
C ARG A 29 -22.92 21.51 2.17
N THR A 30 -23.46 21.46 0.95
CA THR A 30 -24.68 20.71 0.64
C THR A 30 -24.44 19.21 0.74
N ALA A 31 -23.36 18.71 0.16
CA ALA A 31 -22.93 17.31 0.26
C ALA A 31 -22.75 16.87 1.72
N LEU A 32 -22.24 17.75 2.57
CA LEU A 32 -22.06 17.51 4.00
C LEU A 32 -23.40 17.27 4.70
N GLN A 33 -24.45 18.03 4.34
CA GLN A 33 -25.79 17.78 4.89
C GLN A 33 -26.33 16.41 4.45
N LEU A 34 -26.07 15.99 3.21
CA LEU A 34 -26.45 14.66 2.73
C LEU A 34 -25.69 13.54 3.48
N LEU A 35 -24.39 13.73 3.75
CA LEU A 35 -23.62 12.78 4.56
C LEU A 35 -24.18 12.68 5.98
N ILE A 36 -24.46 13.82 6.63
CA ILE A 36 -25.09 13.85 7.96
C ILE A 36 -26.40 13.07 7.96
N GLN A 37 -27.26 13.28 6.96
CA GLN A 37 -28.50 12.52 6.82
C GLN A 37 -28.26 11.02 6.66
N ARG A 38 -27.31 10.61 5.81
CA ARG A 38 -26.95 9.19 5.62
C ARG A 38 -26.49 8.54 6.92
N LEU A 39 -25.65 9.23 7.69
CA LEU A 39 -25.14 8.74 8.98
C LEU A 39 -26.28 8.60 10.00
N ILE A 40 -27.16 9.59 10.10
CA ILE A 40 -28.33 9.55 11.00
C ILE A 40 -29.26 8.39 10.63
N VAL A 41 -29.55 8.19 9.34
CA VAL A 41 -30.39 7.09 8.87
C VAL A 41 -29.73 5.74 9.16
N ALA A 42 -28.43 5.59 8.90
CA ALA A 42 -27.69 4.36 9.17
C ALA A 42 -27.64 4.02 10.67
N ALA A 43 -27.59 5.02 11.55
CA ALA A 43 -27.68 4.82 13.00
C ALA A 43 -29.09 4.43 13.48
N GLY A 44 -30.11 4.53 12.62
CA GLY A 44 -31.51 4.30 12.99
C GLY A 44 -32.17 5.51 13.66
N GLY A 45 -31.69 6.73 13.38
CA GLY A 45 -32.22 7.98 13.88
C GLY A 45 -31.24 8.77 14.75
N ILE A 46 -31.53 10.07 14.95
CA ILE A 46 -30.64 10.98 15.68
C ILE A 46 -30.47 10.56 17.15
N GLU A 47 -31.52 9.99 17.76
CA GLU A 47 -31.51 9.50 19.14
C GLU A 47 -30.49 8.37 19.38
N ARG A 48 -30.11 7.64 18.33
CA ARG A 48 -29.17 6.50 18.39
C ARG A 48 -27.76 6.87 17.93
N ILE A 49 -27.54 8.09 17.45
CA ILE A 49 -26.27 8.49 16.84
C ILE A 49 -25.10 8.44 17.84
N SER A 50 -25.35 8.70 19.12
CA SER A 50 -24.32 8.72 20.17
C SER A 50 -23.67 7.36 20.41
N GLY A 51 -24.43 6.27 20.23
CA GLY A 51 -23.93 4.91 20.32
C GLY A 51 -23.30 4.39 19.02
N PHE A 52 -23.47 5.11 17.92
CA PHE A 52 -22.99 4.69 16.60
C PHE A 52 -21.49 4.91 16.47
N LYS A 53 -20.75 3.88 16.02
CA LYS A 53 -19.31 3.96 15.77
C LYS A 53 -18.99 3.82 14.29
N VAL A 54 -18.29 4.82 13.75
CA VAL A 54 -17.94 4.92 12.33
C VAL A 54 -16.45 4.75 12.16
N LEU A 55 -16.02 3.80 11.31
CA LEU A 55 -14.63 3.60 10.91
C LEU A 55 -14.33 4.37 9.63
N VAL A 56 -13.16 5.00 9.58
CA VAL A 56 -12.52 5.46 8.33
C VAL A 56 -11.07 4.96 8.31
N ALA A 57 -10.67 4.37 7.18
CA ALA A 57 -9.27 4.04 6.93
C ALA A 57 -8.54 5.31 6.47
N PHE A 58 -7.39 5.61 7.07
CA PHE A 58 -6.61 6.79 6.75
C PHE A 58 -5.15 6.42 6.50
N GLY A 59 -4.73 6.47 5.24
CA GLY A 59 -3.37 6.11 4.85
C GLY A 59 -2.37 7.27 4.89
N GLY A 60 -2.82 8.50 5.14
CA GLY A 60 -1.97 9.71 5.09
C GLY A 60 -1.88 10.35 3.71
N GLY A 61 -2.73 9.90 2.78
CA GLY A 61 -2.90 10.45 1.45
C GLY A 61 -3.89 11.60 1.36
N LYS A 62 -3.76 12.47 0.36
CA LYS A 62 -4.66 13.63 0.11
C LYS A 62 -6.16 13.25 0.10
N ASP A 63 -6.54 12.17 -0.59
CA ASP A 63 -7.95 11.80 -0.76
C ASP A 63 -8.51 11.24 0.55
N SER A 64 -7.69 10.45 1.25
CA SER A 64 -8.01 9.95 2.59
C SER A 64 -8.04 11.07 3.65
N ALA A 65 -7.19 12.09 3.51
CA ALA A 65 -7.16 13.26 4.41
C ALA A 65 -8.40 14.14 4.22
N TYR A 66 -8.79 14.38 2.96
CA TYR A 66 -10.04 15.05 2.63
C TYR A 66 -11.26 14.26 3.17
N THR A 67 -11.29 12.95 2.95
CA THR A 67 -12.35 12.06 3.46
C THR A 67 -12.50 12.17 4.96
N LEU A 68 -11.37 12.16 5.69
CA LEU A 68 -11.36 12.33 7.14
C LEU A 68 -11.82 13.72 7.56
N ALA A 69 -11.38 14.79 6.88
CA ALA A 69 -11.82 16.16 7.16
C ALA A 69 -13.34 16.34 6.95
N PHE A 70 -13.87 15.75 5.88
CA PHE A 70 -15.30 15.79 5.57
C PHE A 70 -16.14 15.02 6.60
N LEU A 71 -15.68 13.84 7.02
CA LEU A 71 -16.32 13.06 8.08
C LEU A 71 -16.24 13.76 9.44
N ARG A 72 -15.11 14.40 9.75
CA ARG A 72 -14.95 15.22 10.96
C ARG A 72 -15.91 16.41 10.95
N ALA A 73 -16.06 17.11 9.82
CA ALA A 73 -17.05 18.18 9.69
C ALA A 73 -18.48 17.68 9.95
N ALA A 74 -18.82 16.46 9.53
CA ALA A 74 -20.13 15.85 9.80
C ALA A 74 -20.30 15.58 11.30
N GLN A 75 -19.30 14.98 11.94
CA GLN A 75 -19.29 14.71 13.38
C GLN A 75 -19.51 15.98 14.21
N LEU A 76 -18.73 17.03 13.93
CA LEU A 76 -18.82 18.30 14.65
C LEU A 76 -20.14 19.02 14.37
N SER A 77 -20.66 18.93 13.14
CA SER A 77 -21.97 19.52 12.78
C SER A 77 -23.12 18.87 13.54
N ILE A 78 -23.09 17.55 13.73
CA ILE A 78 -24.10 16.83 14.52
C ILE A 78 -23.97 17.22 16.00
N ALA A 79 -22.75 17.25 16.54
CA ALA A 79 -22.50 17.65 17.92
C ALA A 79 -23.00 19.06 18.26
N CYS A 80 -23.02 19.98 17.30
CA CYS A 80 -23.56 21.33 17.51
C CYS A 80 -25.09 21.39 17.57
N ARG A 81 -25.80 20.36 17.10
CA ARG A 81 -27.26 20.37 16.90
C ARG A 81 -27.99 19.28 17.70
N SER A 82 -27.27 18.41 18.39
CA SER A 82 -27.77 17.23 19.08
C SER A 82 -27.04 17.03 20.41
N PRO A 83 -27.66 16.43 21.43
CA PRO A 83 -27.01 16.10 22.71
C PRO A 83 -25.78 15.19 22.56
N GLY A 84 -25.65 14.49 21.43
CA GLY A 84 -24.50 13.65 21.13
C GLY A 84 -24.27 13.49 19.63
N THR A 85 -23.12 12.92 19.29
CA THR A 85 -22.70 12.56 17.93
C THR A 85 -22.08 11.17 17.93
N PHE A 86 -21.88 10.59 16.74
CA PHE A 86 -21.22 9.31 16.57
C PHE A 86 -19.76 9.32 17.03
N ASN A 87 -19.27 8.14 17.41
CA ASN A 87 -17.87 7.89 17.73
C ASN A 87 -17.10 7.63 16.45
N LEU A 88 -15.97 8.30 16.27
CA LEU A 88 -15.15 8.18 15.07
C LEU A 88 -13.93 7.31 15.39
N ARG A 89 -13.76 6.22 14.63
CA ARG A 89 -12.52 5.44 14.62
C ARG A 89 -11.75 5.77 13.35
N VAL A 90 -10.50 6.20 13.50
CA VAL A 90 -9.57 6.40 12.40
C VAL A 90 -8.49 5.34 12.51
N ALA A 91 -8.29 4.54 11.45
CA ALA A 91 -7.30 3.47 11.45
C ALA A 91 -6.23 3.71 10.38
N ASN A 92 -4.96 3.59 10.77
CA ASN A 92 -3.80 3.65 9.90
C ASN A 92 -3.16 2.25 9.81
N ARG A 93 -2.72 1.85 8.62
CA ARG A 93 -1.94 0.62 8.44
C ARG A 93 -0.47 0.96 8.31
N ARG A 94 0.39 0.43 9.19
CA ARG A 94 1.85 0.55 9.08
C ARG A 94 2.40 -0.40 8.02
N HIS A 95 3.23 0.11 7.13
CA HIS A 95 4.01 -0.65 6.14
C HIS A 95 5.24 0.17 5.71
N ALA A 96 6.17 -0.45 4.97
CA ALA A 96 7.42 0.20 4.55
C ALA A 96 7.23 1.47 3.70
N GLY A 97 6.07 1.63 3.08
CA GLY A 97 5.72 2.83 2.30
C GLY A 97 5.29 4.03 3.15
N MET A 98 5.03 3.86 4.46
CA MET A 98 4.70 4.97 5.35
C MET A 98 5.98 5.68 5.82
N THR A 99 6.54 6.52 4.95
CA THR A 99 7.71 7.36 5.24
C THR A 99 7.44 8.28 6.44
N SER A 100 8.52 8.88 6.97
CA SER A 100 8.41 9.96 7.97
C SER A 100 7.55 11.12 7.47
N ALA A 101 7.61 11.44 6.17
CA ALA A 101 6.76 12.46 5.56
C ALA A 101 5.27 12.09 5.59
N VAL A 102 4.93 10.83 5.28
CA VAL A 102 3.55 10.32 5.37
C VAL A 102 3.05 10.33 6.82
N MET A 103 3.85 9.87 7.77
CA MET A 103 3.51 9.93 9.20
C MET A 103 3.33 11.39 9.67
N GLY A 104 4.17 12.31 9.18
CA GLY A 104 4.04 13.74 9.41
C GLY A 104 2.73 14.31 8.86
N ASN A 105 2.29 13.89 7.67
CA ASN A 105 0.99 14.28 7.12
C ASN A 105 -0.18 13.78 7.96
N ILE A 106 -0.10 12.54 8.47
CA ILE A 106 -1.13 11.99 9.36
C ILE A 106 -1.21 12.80 10.64
N ASN A 107 -0.07 13.06 11.28
CA ASN A 107 0.00 13.86 12.49
C ASN A 107 -0.58 15.27 12.27
N ARG A 108 -0.12 16.00 11.23
CA ARG A 108 -0.65 17.34 10.90
C ARG A 108 -2.16 17.34 10.67
N THR A 109 -2.67 16.33 9.95
CA THR A 109 -4.11 16.15 9.72
C THR A 109 -4.86 15.94 11.04
N TYR A 110 -4.37 15.08 11.93
CA TYR A 110 -4.98 14.81 13.23
C TYR A 110 -4.98 16.04 14.14
N SER A 111 -3.87 16.79 14.17
CA SER A 111 -3.78 18.04 14.91
C SER A 111 -4.72 19.11 14.35
N ALA A 112 -4.75 19.30 13.03
CA ALA A 112 -5.60 20.31 12.38
C ALA A 112 -7.10 20.03 12.58
N LEU A 113 -7.49 18.76 12.60
CA LEU A 113 -8.85 18.30 12.84
C LEU A 113 -9.21 18.15 14.32
N PHE A 114 -8.24 18.44 15.21
CA PHE A 114 -8.39 18.39 16.66
C PHE A 114 -8.94 17.04 17.13
N LEU A 115 -8.27 15.96 16.69
CA LEU A 115 -8.67 14.57 16.99
C LEU A 115 -8.10 14.06 18.32
N TYR A 116 -6.89 14.48 18.69
CA TYR A 116 -6.21 14.04 19.92
C TYR A 116 -7.01 14.31 21.20
N ASP A 117 -7.64 15.48 21.26
CA ASP A 117 -8.32 15.96 22.48
C ASP A 117 -9.83 15.70 22.46
N ASP A 118 -10.35 14.95 21.48
CA ASP A 118 -11.77 14.60 21.41
C ASP A 118 -12.03 13.17 21.89
N PRO A 119 -12.67 12.96 23.06
CA PRO A 119 -12.89 11.63 23.63
C PRO A 119 -13.81 10.73 22.81
N ARG A 120 -14.49 11.29 21.79
CA ARG A 120 -15.33 10.54 20.85
C ARG A 120 -14.54 10.02 19.65
N VAL A 121 -13.24 10.26 19.60
CA VAL A 121 -12.35 9.86 18.51
C VAL A 121 -11.34 8.83 19.02
N GLU A 122 -11.24 7.70 18.33
CA GLU A 122 -10.26 6.65 18.56
C GLU A 122 -9.32 6.58 17.34
N MET A 123 -8.02 6.78 17.56
CA MET A 123 -7.01 6.72 16.50
C MET A 123 -6.16 5.47 16.70
N LEU A 124 -6.11 4.59 15.70
CA LEU A 124 -5.43 3.31 15.75
C LEU A 124 -4.35 3.21 14.69
N VAL A 125 -3.23 2.60 15.06
CA VAL A 125 -2.22 2.09 14.13
C VAL A 125 -2.20 0.58 14.20
N ILE A 126 -2.28 -0.06 13.03
CA ILE A 126 -2.15 -1.50 12.87
C ILE A 126 -0.83 -1.79 12.16
N ASP A 127 0.07 -2.45 12.87
CA ASP A 127 1.42 -2.78 12.41
C ASP A 127 1.65 -4.28 12.62
N ASN A 128 1.64 -5.05 11.52
CA ASN A 128 1.67 -6.51 11.56
C ASN A 128 0.60 -7.05 12.54
N GLN A 129 1.02 -7.71 13.63
CA GLN A 129 0.11 -8.21 14.67
C GLN A 129 -0.40 -7.15 15.65
N TYR A 130 0.27 -6.02 15.74
CA TYR A 130 0.04 -5.03 16.78
C TYR A 130 -1.08 -4.10 16.37
N THR A 131 -2.06 -3.90 17.26
CA THR A 131 -3.05 -2.83 17.16
C THR A 131 -2.87 -1.93 18.37
N GLN A 132 -2.53 -0.67 18.12
CA GLN A 132 -2.11 0.30 19.14
C GLN A 132 -2.79 1.64 18.89
N ALA A 133 -2.81 2.50 19.91
CA ALA A 133 -3.18 3.90 19.73
C ALA A 133 -2.17 4.59 18.80
N PHE A 134 -2.65 5.54 18.00
CA PHE A 134 -1.76 6.33 17.14
C PHE A 134 -0.88 7.25 17.98
N GLU A 135 0.43 7.14 17.78
CA GLU A 135 1.42 8.11 18.24
C GLU A 135 2.25 8.57 17.03
N PRO A 136 2.52 9.88 16.87
CA PRO A 136 3.26 10.40 15.72
C PRO A 136 4.63 9.75 15.51
N ASP A 137 5.32 9.51 16.63
CA ASP A 137 6.69 8.98 16.66
C ASP A 137 6.74 7.46 16.84
N LEU A 138 5.60 6.76 16.66
CA LEU A 138 5.55 5.31 16.81
C LEU A 138 6.49 4.63 15.80
N PRO A 139 7.55 3.93 16.25
CA PRO A 139 8.48 3.30 15.35
C PRO A 139 7.81 2.15 14.60
N PHE A 140 8.25 1.90 13.37
CA PHE A 140 7.81 0.72 12.63
C PHE A 140 8.36 -0.54 13.30
N SER A 141 7.47 -1.47 13.68
CA SER A 141 7.80 -2.66 14.45
C SER A 141 8.86 -3.50 13.73
N SER A 142 9.73 -4.17 14.50
CA SER A 142 10.72 -5.11 13.94
C SER A 142 10.03 -6.24 13.18
N ALA A 143 8.93 -6.76 13.70
CA ALA A 143 8.17 -7.83 13.07
C ALA A 143 7.53 -7.38 11.73
N GLY A 144 6.97 -6.16 11.69
CA GLY A 144 6.43 -5.59 10.45
C GLY A 144 7.52 -5.31 9.42
N ARG A 145 8.68 -4.77 9.84
CA ARG A 145 9.84 -4.57 8.97
C ARG A 145 10.34 -5.88 8.37
N GLU A 146 10.53 -6.91 9.20
CA GLU A 146 11.02 -8.20 8.75
C GLU A 146 10.05 -8.86 7.76
N GLN A 147 8.74 -8.82 8.05
CA GLN A 147 7.73 -9.34 7.12
C GLN A 147 7.74 -8.59 5.78
N ASN A 148 7.80 -7.25 5.80
CA ASN A 148 7.84 -6.46 4.57
C ASN A 148 9.10 -6.74 3.75
N ARG A 149 10.26 -6.86 4.43
CA ARG A 149 11.54 -7.24 3.82
C ARG A 149 11.44 -8.60 3.16
N LEU A 150 10.94 -9.60 3.89
CA LEU A 150 10.87 -10.97 3.42
C LEU A 150 9.88 -11.14 2.26
N ASP A 151 8.70 -10.54 2.37
CA ASP A 151 7.69 -10.53 1.30
C ASP A 151 8.26 -9.93 0.00
N MET A 152 9.03 -8.84 0.12
CA MET A 152 9.66 -8.16 -1.00
C MET A 152 10.75 -9.03 -1.64
N LEU A 153 11.64 -9.62 -0.83
CA LEU A 153 12.75 -10.45 -1.33
C LEU A 153 12.24 -11.70 -2.04
N LEU A 154 11.34 -12.46 -1.39
CA LEU A 154 10.77 -13.67 -2.00
C LEU A 154 9.96 -13.33 -3.25
N GLY A 155 9.11 -12.30 -3.18
CA GLY A 155 8.27 -11.89 -4.30
C GLY A 155 9.10 -11.42 -5.49
N GLY A 156 10.18 -10.69 -5.23
CA GLY A 156 11.09 -10.25 -6.26
C GLY A 156 11.92 -11.37 -6.88
N HIS A 157 12.44 -12.32 -6.10
CA HIS A 157 13.15 -13.48 -6.64
C HIS A 157 12.25 -14.42 -7.45
N LEU A 158 10.97 -14.53 -7.09
CA LEU A 158 10.01 -15.30 -7.88
C LEU A 158 9.60 -14.60 -9.17
N SER A 159 9.70 -13.26 -9.22
CA SER A 159 9.22 -12.45 -10.34
C SER A 159 10.30 -11.79 -11.19
N ALA A 160 11.58 -12.00 -10.87
CA ALA A 160 12.70 -11.23 -11.42
C ALA A 160 12.53 -9.71 -11.29
N GLY A 161 12.10 -9.29 -10.10
CA GLY A 161 11.93 -7.89 -9.77
C GLY A 161 10.85 -7.18 -10.57
N ASP A 162 9.82 -7.90 -11.03
CA ASP A 162 8.60 -7.24 -11.52
C ASP A 162 8.09 -6.29 -10.45
N ALA A 163 8.06 -5.01 -10.78
CA ALA A 163 7.90 -3.96 -9.79
C ALA A 163 6.58 -4.07 -9.02
N ARG A 164 5.46 -4.40 -9.70
CA ARG A 164 4.18 -4.59 -9.01
C ARG A 164 4.24 -5.78 -8.05
N THR A 165 4.76 -6.90 -8.54
CA THR A 165 4.81 -8.13 -7.76
C THR A 165 5.66 -7.96 -6.52
N THR A 166 6.79 -7.27 -6.67
CA THR A 166 7.77 -7.00 -5.61
C THR A 166 7.25 -6.00 -4.57
N PHE A 167 6.54 -4.94 -4.98
CA PHE A 167 6.23 -3.80 -4.09
C PHE A 167 4.74 -3.61 -3.76
N CYS A 168 3.80 -4.10 -4.58
CA CYS A 168 2.37 -3.79 -4.42
C CYS A 168 1.46 -4.96 -4.05
N ASN A 169 1.81 -6.20 -4.38
CA ASN A 169 0.88 -7.33 -4.20
C ASN A 169 0.50 -7.52 -2.72
N THR A 170 1.49 -7.46 -1.83
CA THR A 170 1.31 -7.57 -0.37
C THR A 170 0.50 -6.41 0.22
N CYS A 171 0.57 -5.22 -0.40
CA CYS A 171 -0.19 -4.07 0.06
C CYS A 171 -1.70 -4.28 -0.11
N TYR A 172 -2.16 -4.86 -1.23
CA TYR A 172 -3.59 -5.12 -1.40
C TYR A 172 -4.11 -6.26 -0.52
N LEU A 173 -3.34 -7.34 -0.43
CA LEU A 173 -3.77 -8.52 0.33
C LEU A 173 -3.84 -8.21 1.83
N GLY A 174 -2.86 -7.49 2.37
CA GLY A 174 -2.91 -7.09 3.78
C GLY A 174 -3.90 -5.95 4.06
N LEU A 175 -4.56 -5.34 3.06
CA LEU A 175 -5.62 -4.37 3.30
C LEU A 175 -6.84 -5.05 3.94
N ALA A 176 -7.17 -6.28 3.53
CA ALA A 176 -8.28 -7.01 4.12
C ALA A 176 -8.01 -7.38 5.58
N GLU A 177 -6.78 -7.78 5.88
CA GLU A 177 -6.36 -8.03 7.26
C GLU A 177 -6.44 -6.76 8.12
N PHE A 178 -5.89 -5.65 7.60
CA PHE A 178 -5.97 -4.34 8.25
C PHE A 178 -7.42 -3.93 8.52
N LEU A 179 -8.30 -3.98 7.52
CA LEU A 179 -9.69 -3.63 7.67
C LEU A 179 -10.40 -4.59 8.64
N GLY A 180 -10.13 -5.89 8.56
CA GLY A 180 -10.66 -6.88 9.48
C GLY A 180 -10.33 -6.57 10.94
N ARG A 181 -9.06 -6.31 11.24
CA ARG A 181 -8.58 -5.90 12.57
C ARG A 181 -9.20 -4.58 13.03
N ALA A 182 -9.26 -3.57 12.17
CA ALA A 182 -9.84 -2.27 12.49
C ALA A 182 -11.36 -2.37 12.77
N LEU A 183 -12.06 -3.21 12.01
CA LEU A 183 -13.49 -3.50 12.17
C LEU A 183 -13.79 -4.25 13.45
N SER A 184 -12.95 -5.22 13.83
CA SER A 184 -13.16 -6.09 14.99
C SER A 184 -12.61 -5.53 16.30
N TRP A 185 -11.79 -4.48 16.27
CA TRP A 185 -11.12 -3.96 17.46
C TRP A 185 -12.10 -3.48 18.54
N GLY A 186 -11.90 -3.93 19.79
CA GLY A 186 -12.81 -3.68 20.90
C GLY A 186 -14.21 -4.24 20.64
N ASN A 187 -15.25 -3.42 20.79
CA ASN A 187 -16.64 -3.81 20.50
C ASN A 187 -17.01 -3.72 19.00
N GLY A 188 -16.00 -3.61 18.13
CA GLY A 188 -16.14 -3.36 16.70
C GLY A 188 -16.80 -2.02 16.36
N VAL A 189 -17.19 -1.86 15.09
CA VAL A 189 -17.83 -0.65 14.53
C VAL A 189 -19.20 -0.96 13.92
N ASP A 190 -20.01 0.07 13.70
CA ASP A 190 -21.36 -0.05 13.13
C ASP A 190 -21.40 0.36 11.65
N ALA A 191 -20.46 1.20 11.21
CA ALA A 191 -20.31 1.56 9.81
C ALA A 191 -18.85 1.80 9.40
N VAL A 192 -18.58 1.66 8.10
CA VAL A 192 -17.34 2.06 7.44
C VAL A 192 -17.65 3.13 6.41
N VAL A 193 -16.91 4.23 6.48
CA VAL A 193 -16.96 5.31 5.48
C VAL A 193 -15.75 5.20 4.55
N SER A 194 -15.99 5.26 3.24
CA SER A 194 -14.94 5.31 2.21
C SER A 194 -15.20 6.45 1.22
N GLY A 195 -14.13 7.17 0.90
CA GLY A 195 -14.06 8.18 -0.14
C GLY A 195 -13.63 7.66 -1.51
N ASP A 196 -13.31 6.37 -1.65
CA ASP A 196 -12.82 5.78 -2.90
C ASP A 196 -13.86 5.96 -4.00
N SER A 197 -13.43 6.38 -5.19
CA SER A 197 -14.35 6.66 -6.28
C SER A 197 -15.15 5.39 -6.66
N ARG A 198 -16.39 5.56 -7.15
CA ARG A 198 -17.18 4.41 -7.65
C ARG A 198 -16.45 3.64 -8.75
N LYS A 199 -15.57 4.32 -9.49
CA LYS A 199 -14.72 3.70 -10.52
C LYS A 199 -13.67 2.79 -9.89
N GLU A 200 -12.93 3.28 -8.89
CA GLU A 200 -11.93 2.48 -8.16
C GLU A 200 -12.58 1.32 -7.43
N GLN A 201 -13.69 1.54 -6.72
CA GLN A 201 -14.44 0.48 -6.05
C GLN A 201 -14.85 -0.62 -7.05
N ARG A 202 -15.38 -0.25 -8.23
CA ARG A 202 -15.73 -1.22 -9.28
C ARG A 202 -14.50 -1.94 -9.84
N GLN A 203 -13.39 -1.23 -10.02
CA GLN A 203 -12.13 -1.83 -10.48
C GLN A 203 -11.61 -2.85 -9.47
N TYR A 204 -11.63 -2.55 -8.17
CA TYR A 204 -11.25 -3.48 -7.11
C TYR A 204 -12.19 -4.67 -7.05
N ILE A 205 -13.50 -4.46 -7.05
CA ILE A 205 -14.46 -5.56 -7.06
C ILE A 205 -14.25 -6.46 -8.28
N THR A 206 -14.01 -5.87 -9.47
CA THR A 206 -13.73 -6.63 -10.69
C THR A 206 -12.41 -7.41 -10.59
N TRP A 207 -11.39 -6.82 -9.96
CA TRP A 207 -10.11 -7.48 -9.69
C TRP A 207 -10.31 -8.69 -8.75
N ILE A 208 -11.00 -8.53 -7.63
CA ILE A 208 -11.31 -9.62 -6.69
C ILE A 208 -12.18 -10.68 -7.40
N MET A 209 -13.17 -10.29 -8.20
CA MET A 209 -14.00 -11.21 -8.99
C MET A 209 -13.17 -12.12 -9.88
N ARG A 210 -12.25 -11.54 -10.66
CA ARG A 210 -11.39 -12.30 -11.57
C ARG A 210 -10.49 -13.27 -10.81
N LEU A 211 -10.02 -12.88 -9.63
CA LEU A 211 -9.21 -13.74 -8.77
C LEU A 211 -10.04 -14.83 -8.08
N ALA A 212 -11.28 -14.56 -7.68
CA ALA A 212 -12.12 -15.53 -6.98
C ALA A 212 -12.76 -16.59 -7.90
N GLN A 213 -13.14 -16.21 -9.13
CA GLN A 213 -13.75 -17.13 -10.11
C GLN A 213 -12.82 -18.28 -10.49
N ARG A 214 -11.50 -18.06 -10.45
CA ARG A 214 -10.49 -19.01 -10.92
C ARG A 214 -9.73 -19.73 -9.80
N THR A 215 -10.01 -19.44 -8.52
CA THR A 215 -9.58 -20.26 -7.37
C THR A 215 -10.59 -21.37 -7.03
N GLY A 216 -11.60 -21.59 -7.87
CA GLY A 216 -12.65 -22.60 -7.66
C GLY A 216 -13.63 -22.26 -6.54
N GLN A 217 -13.52 -21.07 -5.94
CA GLN A 217 -14.20 -20.77 -4.69
C GLN A 217 -15.55 -20.06 -4.82
N HIS A 218 -15.99 -19.56 -5.98
CA HIS A 218 -17.27 -18.84 -6.08
C HIS A 218 -18.02 -19.04 -7.42
N SER A 219 -19.23 -19.60 -7.34
CA SER A 219 -20.22 -19.73 -8.44
C SER A 219 -21.41 -18.76 -8.33
N GLY A 220 -21.38 -17.81 -7.39
CA GLY A 220 -22.53 -16.96 -7.03
C GLY A 220 -22.58 -15.55 -7.65
N ARG A 221 -23.80 -14.95 -7.64
CA ARG A 221 -24.09 -13.56 -8.05
C ARG A 221 -23.45 -12.56 -7.07
N TRP A 222 -22.44 -11.82 -7.52
CA TRP A 222 -21.72 -10.82 -6.73
C TRP A 222 -22.52 -9.59 -6.31
N GLY A 223 -23.71 -9.36 -6.89
CA GLY A 223 -24.53 -8.17 -6.64
C GLY A 223 -25.01 -8.00 -5.20
N ASN A 224 -24.92 -9.03 -4.36
CA ASN A 224 -25.44 -9.05 -2.98
C ASN A 224 -24.36 -9.33 -1.91
N GLN A 225 -23.07 -9.22 -2.24
CA GLN A 225 -21.99 -9.48 -1.27
C GLN A 225 -21.95 -8.41 -0.18
N THR A 226 -21.90 -8.83 1.08
CA THR A 226 -21.63 -7.94 2.22
C THR A 226 -20.14 -7.64 2.32
N LEU A 227 -19.75 -6.57 3.02
CA LEU A 227 -18.34 -6.22 3.27
C LEU A 227 -17.56 -7.42 3.83
N ASN A 228 -18.14 -8.16 4.77
CA ASN A 228 -17.55 -9.36 5.35
C ASN A 228 -17.33 -10.48 4.32
N GLY A 229 -18.24 -10.64 3.35
CA GLY A 229 -18.07 -11.60 2.25
C GLY A 229 -16.86 -11.25 1.38
N VAL A 230 -16.72 -9.97 1.03
CA VAL A 230 -15.57 -9.48 0.24
C VAL A 230 -14.25 -9.68 0.99
N LEU A 231 -14.20 -9.33 2.28
CA LEU A 231 -13.00 -9.51 3.10
C LEU A 231 -12.57 -10.98 3.20
N LYS A 232 -13.51 -11.92 3.33
CA LYS A 232 -13.21 -13.37 3.33
C LYS A 232 -12.62 -13.85 2.01
N VAL A 233 -13.12 -13.34 0.89
CA VAL A 233 -12.58 -13.68 -0.44
C VAL A 233 -11.16 -13.16 -0.59
N ILE A 234 -10.88 -11.91 -0.17
CA ILE A 234 -9.51 -11.36 -0.21
C ILE A 234 -8.58 -12.16 0.71
N ASP A 235 -9.02 -12.53 1.90
CA ASP A 235 -8.22 -13.36 2.82
C ASP A 235 -7.85 -14.71 2.20
N THR A 236 -8.80 -15.37 1.53
CA THR A 236 -8.54 -16.64 0.83
C THR A 236 -7.52 -16.45 -0.30
N ILE A 237 -7.64 -15.38 -1.09
CA ILE A 237 -6.66 -15.02 -2.12
C ILE A 237 -5.29 -14.77 -1.47
N GLY A 238 -5.27 -14.06 -0.34
CA GLY A 238 -4.08 -13.78 0.45
C GLY A 238 -3.39 -15.06 0.89
N GLN A 239 -4.12 -16.00 1.51
CA GLN A 239 -3.60 -17.30 1.93
C GLN A 239 -2.99 -18.07 0.75
N ALA A 240 -3.66 -18.11 -0.40
CA ALA A 240 -3.10 -18.75 -1.59
C ALA A 240 -1.80 -18.08 -2.05
N TYR A 241 -1.76 -16.74 -2.05
CA TYR A 241 -0.57 -15.97 -2.41
C TYR A 241 0.61 -16.25 -1.47
N TYR A 242 0.38 -16.20 -0.16
CA TYR A 242 1.43 -16.45 0.82
C TYR A 242 1.88 -17.91 0.85
N ASN A 243 0.99 -18.86 0.56
CA ASN A 243 1.38 -20.26 0.36
C ASN A 243 2.30 -20.43 -0.86
N GLU A 244 2.01 -19.76 -1.98
CA GLU A 244 2.89 -19.76 -3.15
C GLU A 244 4.23 -19.06 -2.85
N LEU A 245 4.21 -17.98 -2.07
CA LEU A 245 5.40 -17.21 -1.68
C LEU A 245 6.32 -17.98 -0.72
N TYR A 246 5.78 -18.44 0.40
CA TYR A 246 6.53 -19.08 1.49
C TYR A 246 6.68 -20.60 1.34
N GLY A 247 5.80 -21.26 0.59
CA GLY A 247 5.71 -22.73 0.54
C GLY A 247 4.94 -23.34 1.72
N GLU A 248 4.75 -24.67 1.68
CA GLU A 248 4.08 -25.41 2.75
C GLU A 248 5.06 -25.68 3.91
N GLY A 249 4.86 -25.00 5.04
CA GLY A 249 5.61 -25.24 6.27
C GLY A 249 4.89 -24.69 7.49
N ASP A 250 4.96 -25.39 8.62
CA ASP A 250 4.28 -25.01 9.87
C ASP A 250 4.92 -23.83 10.62
N ASP A 251 6.13 -23.43 10.20
CA ASP A 251 6.97 -22.40 10.84
C ASP A 251 6.95 -21.03 10.15
N VAL A 252 6.20 -20.87 9.07
CA VAL A 252 5.94 -19.51 8.53
C VAL A 252 5.28 -18.72 9.66
N PRO A 253 5.63 -17.45 9.93
CA PRO A 253 4.90 -16.64 10.91
C PRO A 253 3.42 -16.56 10.48
N ARG A 254 2.61 -17.52 10.93
CA ARG A 254 1.16 -17.60 10.74
C ARG A 254 0.49 -16.56 11.63
N VAL A 255 0.94 -15.32 11.56
CA VAL A 255 0.28 -14.17 12.16
C VAL A 255 -1.01 -13.84 11.39
N MET A 256 -1.16 -14.40 10.18
CA MET A 256 -2.40 -14.39 9.42
C MET A 256 -3.44 -15.35 10.00
N ARG A 257 -4.12 -14.92 11.05
CA ARG A 257 -5.52 -15.27 11.20
C ARG A 257 -6.31 -13.96 11.23
N PRO A 258 -7.21 -13.72 10.26
CA PRO A 258 -8.22 -12.70 10.46
C PRO A 258 -8.96 -13.06 11.74
N ILE A 259 -9.01 -12.11 12.67
CA ILE A 259 -10.06 -12.09 13.67
C ILE A 259 -11.34 -12.02 12.84
N THR A 260 -12.07 -13.14 12.77
CA THR A 260 -13.47 -13.14 12.36
C THR A 260 -14.12 -11.95 13.05
N CYS A 261 -14.66 -11.01 12.26
CA CYS A 261 -15.41 -9.89 12.80
C CYS A 261 -16.34 -10.46 13.89
N PRO A 262 -16.23 -10.03 15.15
CA PRO A 262 -17.00 -10.62 16.23
C PRO A 262 -18.47 -10.62 15.82
N ASP A 263 -19.20 -11.64 16.25
CA ASP A 263 -20.65 -11.81 16.07
C ASP A 263 -21.43 -10.62 16.68
N LYS A 264 -21.28 -9.42 16.12
CA LYS A 264 -22.35 -8.46 16.11
C LYS A 264 -23.41 -9.05 15.19
N ALA A 265 -24.63 -9.15 15.70
CA ALA A 265 -25.78 -9.67 14.98
C ALA A 265 -26.04 -8.97 13.63
N THR A 266 -25.42 -7.80 13.38
CA THR A 266 -25.54 -7.03 12.14
C THR A 266 -24.15 -6.67 11.61
N ALA A 267 -23.91 -6.93 10.32
CA ALA A 267 -22.67 -6.52 9.65
C ALA A 267 -22.58 -4.98 9.58
N PRO A 268 -21.37 -4.39 9.67
CA PRO A 268 -21.19 -2.94 9.56
C PRO A 268 -21.75 -2.39 8.23
N ALA A 269 -22.46 -1.26 8.29
CA ALA A 269 -22.95 -0.59 7.10
C ALA A 269 -21.80 0.05 6.30
N PHE A 270 -21.81 -0.08 4.98
CA PHE A 270 -20.85 0.61 4.11
C PHE A 270 -21.45 1.92 3.59
N ILE A 271 -20.85 3.05 3.93
CA ILE A 271 -21.31 4.39 3.57
C ILE A 271 -20.27 5.02 2.65
N SER A 272 -20.55 5.04 1.35
CA SER A 272 -19.70 5.75 0.39
C SER A 272 -20.02 7.25 0.39
N ILE A 273 -18.97 8.07 0.29
CA ILE A 273 -19.09 9.52 0.08
C ILE A 273 -18.65 9.94 -1.32
N ALA A 274 -18.26 8.99 -2.17
CA ALA A 274 -17.73 9.25 -3.50
C ALA A 274 -18.76 9.81 -4.51
N ASP A 275 -20.04 9.69 -4.21
CA ASP A 275 -21.11 10.35 -4.98
C ASP A 275 -21.50 11.72 -4.43
N LEU A 276 -20.95 12.09 -3.27
CA LEU A 276 -21.16 13.39 -2.63
C LEU A 276 -20.02 14.36 -2.96
N ILE A 277 -18.85 13.85 -3.34
CA ILE A 277 -17.60 14.62 -3.50
C ILE A 277 -16.97 14.33 -4.87
N SER A 278 -16.48 15.38 -5.53
CA SER A 278 -15.54 15.29 -6.64
C SER A 278 -14.11 15.14 -6.11
N CYS A 279 -13.43 14.03 -6.40
CA CYS A 279 -12.05 13.77 -5.92
C CYS A 279 -10.97 14.51 -6.73
N THR A 280 -11.28 15.62 -7.40
CA THR A 280 -10.30 16.40 -8.16
C THR A 280 -9.46 17.23 -7.21
N ALA A 281 -8.16 16.93 -7.13
CA ALA A 281 -7.24 17.55 -6.17
C ALA A 281 -7.17 19.09 -6.26
N ASP A 282 -7.47 19.67 -7.42
CA ASP A 282 -7.50 21.13 -7.60
C ASP A 282 -8.64 21.80 -6.84
N GLU A 283 -9.78 21.12 -6.66
CA GLU A 283 -10.92 21.69 -5.94
C GLU A 283 -10.66 21.77 -4.41
N HIS A 284 -9.80 20.89 -3.90
CA HIS A 284 -9.54 20.74 -2.46
C HIS A 284 -8.18 21.30 -2.02
N TRP A 285 -7.48 21.99 -2.92
CA TRP A 285 -6.08 22.38 -2.73
C TRP A 285 -5.87 23.17 -1.44
N ASN A 286 -6.67 24.22 -1.22
CA ASN A 286 -6.50 25.11 -0.06
C ASN A 286 -6.82 24.39 1.25
N LEU A 287 -7.83 23.50 1.27
CA LEU A 287 -8.10 22.67 2.45
C LEU A 287 -6.89 21.80 2.78
N LEU A 288 -6.32 21.14 1.77
CA LEU A 288 -5.18 20.26 1.95
C LEU A 288 -3.95 21.03 2.42
N THR A 289 -3.55 22.10 1.73
CA THR A 289 -2.26 22.77 2.01
C THR A 289 -2.33 23.83 3.10
N GLU A 290 -3.44 24.55 3.25
CA GLU A 290 -3.53 25.66 4.21
C GLU A 290 -4.20 25.24 5.52
N PHE A 291 -5.25 24.41 5.47
CA PHE A 291 -5.94 23.97 6.68
C PHE A 291 -5.31 22.72 7.30
N LEU A 292 -5.09 21.66 6.51
CA LEU A 292 -4.51 20.40 6.99
C LEU A 292 -2.97 20.40 7.03
N ASP A 293 -2.34 21.44 6.46
CA ASP A 293 -0.89 21.54 6.27
C ASP A 293 -0.27 20.30 5.59
N PHE A 294 -1.00 19.74 4.62
CA PHE A 294 -0.55 18.58 3.86
C PHE A 294 0.68 18.92 3.02
N ARG A 295 1.70 18.06 3.08
CA ARG A 295 2.96 18.19 2.34
C ARG A 295 3.06 17.06 1.33
N PHE A 296 3.27 17.41 0.07
CA PHE A 296 3.52 16.43 -0.99
C PHE A 296 4.96 15.91 -0.84
N ASP A 297 5.11 14.59 -0.80
CA ASP A 297 6.39 13.91 -0.62
C ASP A 297 7.08 13.68 -1.97
N ASP A 298 8.37 13.97 -2.01
CA ASP A 298 9.28 13.76 -3.12
C ASP A 298 9.44 12.26 -3.45
N LEU A 299 9.38 11.40 -2.43
CA LEU A 299 9.48 9.94 -2.61
C LEU A 299 8.27 9.35 -3.32
N ALA A 300 7.11 10.00 -3.24
CA ALA A 300 5.90 9.48 -3.84
C ALA A 300 5.64 10.03 -5.25
N PHE A 301 6.59 10.71 -5.93
CA PHE A 301 6.27 11.53 -7.12
C PHE A 301 5.11 12.53 -6.87
N SER A 302 4.93 12.98 -5.62
CA SER A 302 3.72 13.70 -5.19
C SER A 302 2.40 12.91 -5.36
N PHE A 303 2.43 11.60 -5.60
CA PHE A 303 1.27 10.73 -5.45
C PHE A 303 0.86 10.69 -3.98
N SER A 304 -0.42 10.90 -3.79
CA SER A 304 -1.07 10.89 -2.49
C SER A 304 -1.64 9.53 -2.12
N GLU A 305 -1.55 8.52 -2.98
CA GLU A 305 -2.15 7.21 -2.72
C GLU A 305 -1.15 6.37 -1.92
N SER A 306 -1.21 6.48 -0.60
CA SER A 306 -0.37 5.76 0.37
C SER A 306 -0.53 4.23 0.37
N ASP A 307 -1.34 3.68 -0.53
CA ASP A 307 -1.80 2.29 -0.48
C ASP A 307 -0.83 1.27 -1.07
N CYS A 308 0.18 1.67 -1.84
CA CYS A 308 1.26 0.78 -2.31
C CYS A 308 2.65 1.44 -2.15
N ALA A 309 3.67 0.62 -1.89
CA ALA A 309 5.07 1.03 -1.83
C ALA A 309 5.58 1.72 -3.13
N ASN A 310 5.96 2.98 -2.91
CA ASN A 310 7.02 3.81 -3.49
C ASN A 310 7.37 3.69 -5.00
N PRO A 311 6.82 4.56 -5.86
CA PRO A 311 7.18 4.62 -7.27
C PRO A 311 8.66 4.97 -7.54
N VAL A 312 9.41 5.54 -6.58
CA VAL A 312 10.87 5.75 -6.72
C VAL A 312 11.63 4.43 -6.73
N LEU A 313 11.24 3.44 -5.91
CA LEU A 313 11.86 2.10 -5.99
C LEU A 313 11.52 1.41 -7.29
N MET A 314 10.29 1.57 -7.79
CA MET A 314 9.90 1.01 -9.09
C MET A 314 10.73 1.61 -10.24
N ALA A 315 10.92 2.93 -10.24
CA ALA A 315 11.81 3.62 -11.17
C ALA A 315 13.24 3.09 -11.04
N HIS A 316 13.74 2.96 -9.80
CA HIS A 316 15.08 2.50 -9.52
C HIS A 316 15.32 1.06 -10.01
N MET A 317 14.39 0.14 -9.76
CA MET A 317 14.45 -1.23 -10.29
C MET A 317 14.46 -1.26 -11.82
N ARG A 318 13.72 -0.36 -12.48
CA ARG A 318 13.77 -0.25 -13.94
C ARG A 318 15.12 0.27 -14.43
N GLY A 319 15.71 1.25 -13.75
CA GLY A 319 17.07 1.72 -14.02
C GLY A 319 18.11 0.62 -13.85
N LEU A 320 18.07 -0.14 -12.75
CA LEU A 320 18.97 -1.27 -12.51
C LEU A 320 18.78 -2.39 -13.54
N THR A 321 17.55 -2.64 -13.98
CA THR A 321 17.26 -3.61 -15.05
C THR A 321 17.95 -3.21 -16.35
N ALA A 322 17.85 -1.93 -16.74
CA ALA A 322 18.51 -1.42 -17.93
C ALA A 322 20.04 -1.56 -17.83
N GLU A 323 20.61 -1.23 -16.67
CA GLU A 323 22.06 -1.27 -16.42
C GLU A 323 22.62 -2.70 -16.40
N TYR A 324 22.07 -3.59 -15.57
CA TYR A 324 22.68 -4.89 -15.28
C TYR A 324 22.21 -6.03 -16.19
N LEU A 325 20.94 -6.00 -16.63
CA LEU A 325 20.39 -7.06 -17.47
C LEU A 325 20.50 -6.74 -18.96
N GLN A 326 20.32 -5.47 -19.33
CA GLN A 326 20.23 -5.03 -20.73
C GLN A 326 21.50 -4.37 -21.26
N GLY A 327 22.49 -4.07 -20.42
CA GLY A 327 23.73 -3.39 -20.84
C GLY A 327 23.52 -1.95 -21.35
N ARG A 328 22.40 -1.33 -20.98
CA ARG A 328 22.05 0.07 -21.29
C ARG A 328 22.41 0.97 -20.11
N SER A 329 22.20 2.28 -20.22
CA SER A 329 22.44 3.15 -19.07
C SER A 329 21.27 3.09 -18.08
N TYR A 330 21.56 3.28 -16.79
CA TYR A 330 20.54 3.44 -15.75
C TYR A 330 19.49 4.51 -16.11
N ALA A 331 19.93 5.61 -16.73
CA ALA A 331 19.07 6.72 -17.15
C ALA A 331 18.06 6.30 -18.24
N ASP A 332 18.41 5.35 -19.11
CA ASP A 332 17.49 4.84 -20.13
C ASP A 332 16.31 4.10 -19.49
N GLY A 333 16.57 3.27 -18.47
CA GLY A 333 15.53 2.59 -17.71
C GLY A 333 14.63 3.57 -16.93
N ILE A 334 15.22 4.63 -16.38
CA ILE A 334 14.45 5.70 -15.72
C ILE A 334 13.53 6.40 -16.73
N ALA A 335 14.01 6.75 -17.92
CA ALA A 335 13.21 7.41 -18.95
C ALA A 335 11.96 6.58 -19.32
N GLU A 336 12.12 5.26 -19.51
CA GLU A 336 11.00 4.35 -19.77
C GLU A 336 9.96 4.32 -18.65
N TYR A 337 10.41 4.37 -17.39
CA TYR A 337 9.51 4.43 -16.25
C TYR A 337 8.76 5.77 -16.19
N LEU A 338 9.42 6.88 -16.52
CA LEU A 338 8.79 8.21 -16.52
C LEU A 338 7.70 8.34 -17.60
N GLU A 339 7.82 7.66 -18.74
CA GLU A 339 6.74 7.58 -19.74
C GLU A 339 5.49 6.93 -19.15
N LEU A 340 5.66 5.79 -18.48
CA LEU A 340 4.58 5.10 -17.76
C LEU A 340 3.95 6.03 -16.73
N ALA A 341 4.77 6.59 -15.82
CA ALA A 341 4.32 7.44 -14.73
C ALA A 341 3.56 8.66 -15.25
N THR A 342 4.04 9.32 -16.31
CA THR A 342 3.36 10.46 -16.96
C THR A 342 1.98 10.07 -17.48
N SER A 343 1.87 8.90 -18.13
CA SER A 343 0.58 8.42 -18.64
C SER A 343 -0.42 8.14 -17.51
N LEU A 344 0.04 7.58 -16.39
CA LEU A 344 -0.78 7.29 -15.22
C LEU A 344 -1.22 8.58 -14.51
N MET A 345 -0.30 9.52 -14.27
CA MET A 345 -0.61 10.83 -13.68
C MET A 345 -1.68 11.57 -14.48
N ARG A 346 -1.57 11.60 -15.82
CA ARG A 346 -2.57 12.23 -16.70
C ARG A 346 -3.92 11.51 -16.64
N ARG A 347 -3.92 10.17 -16.66
CA ARG A 347 -5.16 9.37 -16.54
C ARG A 347 -5.87 9.62 -15.21
N LYS A 348 -5.11 9.84 -14.13
CA LYS A 348 -5.59 10.18 -12.79
C LYS A 348 -5.91 11.67 -12.63
N GLN A 349 -5.87 12.46 -13.71
CA GLN A 349 -6.18 13.90 -13.70
C GLN A 349 -5.35 14.67 -12.66
N MET A 350 -4.08 14.29 -12.50
CA MET A 350 -3.16 15.01 -11.63
C MET A 350 -2.93 16.43 -12.18
N PRO A 351 -2.93 17.47 -11.34
CA PRO A 351 -2.70 18.84 -11.78
C PRO A 351 -1.39 18.97 -12.56
N PRO A 352 -1.36 19.64 -13.73
CA PRO A 352 -0.16 19.73 -14.57
C PRO A 352 1.08 20.22 -13.82
N ARG A 353 0.92 21.20 -12.92
CA ARG A 353 2.01 21.71 -12.07
C ARG A 353 2.69 20.63 -11.22
N LEU A 354 1.94 19.64 -10.73
CA LEU A 354 2.51 18.57 -9.92
C LEU A 354 3.18 17.51 -10.78
N ILE A 355 2.66 17.28 -11.99
CA ILE A 355 3.32 16.41 -12.98
C ILE A 355 4.68 17.02 -13.34
N ASP A 356 4.71 18.33 -13.66
CA ASP A 356 5.95 19.02 -14.00
C ASP A 356 6.94 19.03 -12.83
N GLN A 357 6.46 19.26 -11.60
CA GLN A 357 7.28 19.16 -10.40
C GLN A 357 7.88 17.76 -10.25
N ALA A 358 7.07 16.71 -10.37
CA ALA A 358 7.49 15.33 -10.25
C ALA A 358 8.47 14.89 -11.35
N LEU A 359 8.31 15.37 -12.58
CA LEU A 359 9.22 15.07 -13.69
C LEU A 359 10.52 15.88 -13.60
N SER A 360 10.45 17.12 -13.12
CA SER A 360 11.64 17.97 -12.96
C SER A 360 12.67 17.33 -12.02
N ALA A 361 12.22 16.50 -11.08
CA ALA A 361 13.06 15.73 -10.17
C ALA A 361 14.02 14.75 -10.86
N TYR A 362 13.81 14.46 -12.15
CA TYR A 362 14.63 13.57 -12.98
C TYR A 362 15.30 14.30 -14.17
N ALA A 363 15.23 15.64 -14.20
CA ALA A 363 15.75 16.43 -15.30
C ALA A 363 17.29 16.41 -15.32
N GLY A 364 17.86 15.66 -16.28
CA GLY A 364 19.29 15.58 -16.51
C GLY A 364 20.01 14.61 -15.58
N ARG A 365 21.27 14.32 -15.93
CA ARG A 365 22.04 13.22 -15.33
C ARG A 365 22.23 13.37 -13.82
N ALA A 366 22.63 14.56 -13.36
CA ALA A 366 22.88 14.82 -11.94
C ALA A 366 21.64 14.55 -11.07
N ARG A 367 20.44 14.93 -11.53
CA ARG A 367 19.20 14.68 -10.78
C ARG A 367 18.81 13.21 -10.77
N ILE A 368 19.05 12.49 -11.86
CA ILE A 368 18.86 11.04 -11.93
C ILE A 368 19.79 10.33 -10.91
N ASP A 369 21.05 10.74 -10.82
CA ASP A 369 22.00 10.17 -9.86
C ASP A 369 21.57 10.46 -8.41
N THR A 370 21.12 11.70 -8.10
CA THR A 370 20.51 12.02 -6.79
C THR A 370 19.28 11.14 -6.49
N ARG A 371 18.45 10.83 -7.50
CA ARG A 371 17.29 9.94 -7.31
C ARG A 371 17.68 8.49 -7.10
N ARG A 372 18.80 8.04 -7.68
CA ARG A 372 19.38 6.72 -7.39
C ARG A 372 19.81 6.62 -5.92
N GLU A 373 20.52 7.64 -5.41
CA GLU A 373 20.92 7.71 -4.00
C GLU A 373 19.70 7.70 -3.07
N LEU A 374 18.69 8.52 -3.38
CA LEU A 374 17.44 8.57 -2.61
C LEU A 374 16.73 7.21 -2.59
N ALA A 375 16.68 6.51 -3.72
CA ALA A 375 16.08 5.19 -3.81
C ALA A 375 16.85 4.16 -2.98
N ALA A 376 18.19 4.21 -3.00
CA ALA A 376 19.05 3.34 -2.20
C ALA A 376 18.87 3.59 -0.70
N SER A 377 18.83 4.86 -0.26
CA SER A 377 18.53 5.20 1.13
C SER A 377 17.14 4.69 1.55
N PHE A 378 16.13 4.85 0.70
CA PHE A 378 14.79 4.36 1.00
C PHE A 378 14.73 2.83 1.08
N ALA A 379 15.43 2.10 0.20
CA ALA A 379 15.54 0.64 0.29
C ALA A 379 16.19 0.20 1.62
N GLN A 380 17.23 0.92 2.05
CA GLN A 380 17.92 0.64 3.31
C GLN A 380 17.03 0.95 4.53
N ASP A 381 16.36 2.10 4.55
CA ASP A 381 15.54 2.52 5.70
C ASP A 381 14.24 1.71 5.80
N GLY A 382 13.58 1.45 4.66
CA GLY A 382 12.29 0.77 4.60
C GLY A 382 12.39 -0.76 4.71
N PHE A 383 13.44 -1.35 4.13
CA PHE A 383 13.57 -2.81 4.00
C PHE A 383 14.92 -3.36 4.51
N GLY A 384 15.88 -2.51 4.88
CA GLY A 384 17.23 -2.94 5.26
C GLY A 384 18.04 -3.48 4.09
N LEU A 385 17.72 -3.08 2.86
CA LEU A 385 18.29 -3.63 1.64
C LEU A 385 19.21 -2.66 0.93
N ASN A 386 20.29 -3.19 0.39
CA ASN A 386 21.23 -2.44 -0.44
C ASN A 386 21.03 -2.76 -1.94
N GLU A 387 21.67 -1.97 -2.80
CA GLU A 387 21.55 -2.11 -4.25
C GLU A 387 22.02 -3.49 -4.74
N THR A 388 23.06 -4.05 -4.15
CA THR A 388 23.59 -5.38 -4.50
C THR A 388 22.54 -6.48 -4.32
N GLN A 389 21.75 -6.43 -3.25
CA GLN A 389 20.63 -7.34 -3.01
C GLN A 389 19.47 -7.10 -3.99
N LEU A 390 19.18 -5.84 -4.32
CA LEU A 390 18.17 -5.50 -5.34
C LEU A 390 18.57 -6.02 -6.73
N VAL A 391 19.86 -5.92 -7.09
CA VAL A 391 20.40 -6.48 -8.34
C VAL A 391 20.31 -8.01 -8.31
N CYS A 392 20.70 -8.66 -7.20
CA CYS A 392 20.56 -10.12 -7.06
C CYS A 392 19.12 -10.59 -7.34
N LEU A 393 18.13 -9.85 -6.84
CA LEU A 393 16.72 -10.12 -7.04
C LEU A 393 16.29 -10.02 -8.52
N LEU A 394 16.82 -9.05 -9.28
CA LEU A 394 16.56 -8.92 -10.74
C LEU A 394 17.02 -10.15 -11.53
N PHE A 395 18.14 -10.75 -11.15
CA PHE A 395 18.64 -11.97 -11.79
C PHE A 395 17.84 -13.21 -11.42
N SER A 396 17.18 -13.19 -10.25
CA SER A 396 16.50 -14.36 -9.68
C SER A 396 17.37 -15.63 -9.73
N PRO A 397 18.63 -15.58 -9.24
CA PRO A 397 19.60 -16.64 -9.47
C PRO A 397 19.29 -17.93 -8.71
N PHE A 398 18.39 -17.88 -7.72
CA PHE A 398 18.14 -18.98 -6.80
C PHE A 398 16.87 -19.77 -7.11
N VAL A 399 16.08 -19.41 -8.12
CA VAL A 399 14.90 -20.20 -8.54
C VAL A 399 15.28 -21.17 -9.64
N ASN A 400 14.36 -22.05 -10.04
CA ASN A 400 14.58 -23.03 -11.11
C ASN A 400 15.83 -23.88 -10.85
N GLN A 401 16.03 -24.37 -9.62
CA GLN A 401 17.22 -25.14 -9.25
C GLN A 401 18.55 -24.39 -9.54
N GLY A 402 18.52 -23.06 -9.50
CA GLY A 402 19.71 -22.24 -9.66
C GLY A 402 20.15 -22.04 -11.10
N ASP A 403 19.29 -22.27 -12.09
CA ASP A 403 19.63 -22.12 -13.52
C ASP A 403 20.26 -20.75 -13.85
N GLY A 404 19.80 -19.68 -13.19
CA GLY A 404 20.31 -18.32 -13.39
C GLY A 404 21.56 -17.96 -12.58
N LEU A 405 22.05 -18.86 -11.72
CA LEU A 405 23.12 -18.56 -10.77
C LEU A 405 24.46 -18.31 -11.48
N GLU A 406 24.83 -19.14 -12.44
CA GLU A 406 26.10 -19.00 -13.15
C GLU A 406 26.17 -17.65 -13.89
N ASP A 407 25.11 -17.27 -14.59
CA ASP A 407 25.03 -15.99 -15.31
C ASP A 407 25.15 -14.79 -14.37
N PHE A 408 24.46 -14.84 -13.23
CA PHE A 408 24.57 -13.81 -12.19
C PHE A 408 26.01 -13.69 -11.67
N LEU A 409 26.67 -14.81 -11.39
CA LEU A 409 28.07 -14.81 -10.95
C LEU A 409 29.00 -14.26 -12.03
N ARG A 410 28.84 -14.66 -13.29
CA ARG A 410 29.68 -14.17 -14.40
C ARG A 410 29.60 -12.65 -14.56
N ARG A 411 28.40 -12.08 -14.42
CA ARG A 411 28.17 -10.65 -14.61
C ARG A 411 28.52 -9.80 -13.40
N CYS A 412 28.19 -10.27 -12.20
CA CYS A 412 28.24 -9.44 -10.99
C CYS A 412 29.31 -9.89 -9.97
N HIS A 413 29.65 -11.19 -9.92
CA HIS A 413 30.49 -11.77 -8.87
C HIS A 413 31.45 -12.85 -9.41
N SER A 414 32.27 -12.50 -10.40
CA SER A 414 33.11 -13.46 -11.15
C SER A 414 34.08 -14.24 -10.26
N GLY A 415 34.55 -13.64 -9.16
CA GLY A 415 35.41 -14.31 -8.18
C GLY A 415 34.75 -15.49 -7.45
N MET A 416 33.42 -15.53 -7.38
CA MET A 416 32.67 -16.60 -6.70
C MET A 416 32.31 -17.77 -7.63
N LEU A 417 32.63 -17.68 -8.94
CA LEU A 417 32.39 -18.78 -9.90
C LEU A 417 33.07 -20.09 -9.50
N VAL A 418 34.23 -20.01 -8.84
CA VAL A 418 34.97 -21.19 -8.35
C VAL A 418 34.14 -22.00 -7.34
N ALA A 419 33.28 -21.31 -6.57
CA ALA A 419 32.43 -21.92 -5.56
C ALA A 419 31.06 -22.37 -6.10
N LEU A 420 30.80 -22.25 -7.41
CA LEU A 420 29.50 -22.61 -8.01
C LEU A 420 29.00 -24.02 -7.61
N PRO A 421 29.83 -25.08 -7.63
CA PRO A 421 29.38 -26.40 -7.19
C PRO A 421 28.96 -26.44 -5.71
N ASP A 422 29.65 -25.70 -4.85
CA ASP A 422 29.33 -25.65 -3.42
C ASP A 422 28.10 -24.78 -3.15
N LEU A 423 27.88 -23.71 -3.92
CA LEU A 423 26.64 -22.93 -3.87
C LEU A 423 25.42 -23.82 -4.18
N HIS A 424 25.46 -24.63 -5.25
CA HIS A 424 24.38 -25.57 -5.56
C HIS A 424 24.18 -26.62 -4.46
N LYS A 425 25.25 -27.16 -3.87
CA LYS A 425 25.14 -28.09 -2.73
C LYS A 425 24.37 -27.43 -1.56
N VAL A 426 24.77 -26.23 -1.16
CA VAL A 426 24.11 -25.49 -0.07
C VAL A 426 22.63 -25.24 -0.35
N LEU A 427 22.33 -24.77 -1.57
CA LEU A 427 20.95 -24.47 -2.00
C LEU A 427 20.08 -25.73 -2.11
N SER A 428 20.66 -26.89 -2.43
CA SER A 428 19.96 -28.18 -2.42
C SER A 428 19.74 -28.78 -1.02
N GLY A 429 20.37 -28.22 0.02
CA GLY A 429 20.28 -28.71 1.41
C GLY A 429 21.45 -29.56 1.89
N SER A 430 22.53 -29.66 1.11
CA SER A 430 23.75 -30.36 1.53
C SER A 430 24.69 -29.43 2.31
N THR A 431 25.60 -30.01 3.11
CA THR A 431 26.61 -29.25 3.85
C THR A 431 27.69 -28.72 2.91
N ALA A 432 28.15 -27.49 3.18
CA ALA A 432 29.30 -26.89 2.51
C ALA A 432 29.99 -25.90 3.48
N PRO A 433 31.11 -25.27 3.08
CA PRO A 433 31.84 -24.34 3.94
C PRO A 433 30.98 -23.15 4.40
N ASP A 434 31.13 -22.76 5.67
CA ASP A 434 30.38 -21.65 6.27
C ASP A 434 30.52 -20.33 5.49
N GLN A 435 31.67 -20.11 4.84
CA GLN A 435 31.92 -18.93 4.01
C GLN A 435 30.97 -18.85 2.80
N VAL A 436 30.61 -20.00 2.20
CA VAL A 436 29.68 -20.07 1.06
C VAL A 436 28.27 -19.74 1.53
N VAL A 437 27.88 -20.24 2.71
CA VAL A 437 26.59 -19.95 3.33
C VAL A 437 26.47 -18.47 3.68
N GLN A 438 27.51 -17.91 4.31
CA GLN A 438 27.54 -16.50 4.67
C GLN A 438 27.42 -15.60 3.44
N TRP A 439 28.18 -15.90 2.38
CA TRP A 439 28.10 -15.14 1.13
C TRP A 439 26.70 -15.18 0.52
N LEU A 440 26.04 -16.35 0.49
CA LEU A 440 24.67 -16.51 0.01
C LEU A 440 23.66 -15.65 0.80
N VAL A 441 23.78 -15.63 2.12
CA VAL A 441 22.91 -14.84 3.00
C VAL A 441 23.13 -13.34 2.77
N GLU A 442 24.39 -12.91 2.65
CA GLU A 442 24.73 -11.50 2.43
C GLU A 442 24.26 -10.99 1.06
N ILE A 443 24.49 -11.75 -0.02
CA ILE A 443 24.18 -11.32 -1.39
C ILE A 443 22.68 -11.29 -1.68
N SER A 444 21.93 -12.23 -1.09
CA SER A 444 20.49 -12.33 -1.28
C SER A 444 19.69 -11.48 -0.28
N GLY A 445 20.24 -11.28 0.92
CA GLY A 445 19.50 -10.73 2.04
C GLY A 445 18.50 -11.70 2.69
N LEU A 446 18.47 -12.96 2.25
CA LEU A 446 17.61 -14.04 2.73
C LEU A 446 18.38 -15.04 3.61
N SER A 447 17.67 -15.71 4.51
CA SER A 447 18.22 -16.84 5.26
C SER A 447 18.48 -18.04 4.35
N LEU A 448 19.36 -18.96 4.78
CA LEU A 448 19.63 -20.19 4.05
C LEU A 448 18.36 -21.01 3.79
N ARG A 449 17.45 -21.07 4.76
CA ARG A 449 16.18 -21.80 4.64
C ARG A 449 15.32 -21.23 3.51
N GLU A 450 15.23 -19.91 3.40
CA GLU A 450 14.47 -19.24 2.35
C GLU A 450 15.11 -19.44 0.97
N LEU A 451 16.43 -19.41 0.90
CA LEU A 451 17.16 -19.71 -0.34
C LEU A 451 16.95 -21.15 -0.82
N GLN A 452 17.02 -22.11 0.09
CA GLN A 452 16.72 -23.52 -0.21
C GLN A 452 15.27 -23.74 -0.65
N ASN A 453 14.34 -22.94 -0.10
CA ASN A 453 12.95 -22.94 -0.53
C ASN A 453 12.80 -22.37 -1.95
N LEU A 454 13.41 -21.22 -2.24
CA LEU A 454 13.44 -20.63 -3.59
C LEU A 454 14.06 -21.60 -4.62
N TYR A 455 15.11 -22.33 -4.25
CA TYR A 455 15.78 -23.30 -5.12
C TYR A 455 14.87 -24.40 -5.66
N ARG A 456 13.84 -24.77 -4.88
CA ARG A 456 12.85 -25.77 -5.29
C ARG A 456 11.66 -25.17 -6.04
N LYS A 457 11.52 -23.85 -6.03
CA LYS A 457 10.43 -23.12 -6.70
C LYS A 457 10.80 -22.80 -8.14
N GLN A 458 9.77 -22.69 -8.96
CA GLN A 458 9.89 -22.15 -10.30
C GLN A 458 9.73 -20.64 -10.26
N ARG A 459 10.46 -19.94 -11.14
CA ARG A 459 10.18 -18.55 -11.45
C ARG A 459 8.74 -18.44 -11.94
N VAL A 460 8.04 -17.39 -11.53
CA VAL A 460 6.68 -17.11 -11.97
C VAL A 460 6.71 -16.86 -13.48
N ASP A 461 6.06 -17.75 -14.21
CA ASP A 461 5.64 -17.48 -15.57
C ASP A 461 4.37 -16.64 -15.51
N PHE A 462 4.43 -15.41 -16.04
CA PHE A 462 3.30 -14.50 -15.99
C PHE A 462 2.17 -14.84 -16.96
N ASP A 463 2.42 -15.77 -17.88
CA ASP A 463 1.41 -16.35 -18.76
C ASP A 463 0.77 -17.61 -18.15
N ASP A 464 1.29 -18.13 -17.02
CA ASP A 464 0.68 -19.24 -16.29
C ASP A 464 -0.59 -18.79 -15.55
N GLU A 465 -1.73 -19.36 -15.95
CA GLU A 465 -3.02 -19.10 -15.32
C GLU A 465 -3.23 -19.86 -14.00
N HIS A 466 -2.30 -20.74 -13.59
CA HIS A 466 -2.39 -21.48 -12.33
C HIS A 466 -1.68 -20.77 -11.17
N SER A 467 -0.59 -20.04 -11.41
CA SER A 467 0.06 -19.18 -10.42
C SER A 467 -0.85 -18.05 -9.93
N ILE A 468 -1.08 -17.96 -8.62
CA ILE A 468 -1.85 -16.84 -8.06
C ILE A 468 -1.07 -15.52 -8.16
N ILE A 469 0.26 -15.57 -8.09
CA ILE A 469 1.13 -14.40 -8.29
C ILE A 469 0.94 -13.85 -9.72
N ALA A 470 0.99 -14.71 -10.73
CA ALA A 470 0.79 -14.31 -12.12
C ALA A 470 -0.60 -13.71 -12.34
N ARG A 471 -1.63 -14.32 -11.76
CA ARG A 471 -3.02 -13.85 -11.86
C ARG A 471 -3.24 -12.50 -11.20
N ILE A 472 -2.63 -12.24 -10.03
CA ILE A 472 -2.73 -10.95 -9.35
C ILE A 472 -2.16 -9.84 -10.24
N ARG A 473 -1.01 -10.07 -10.88
CA ARG A 473 -0.42 -9.15 -11.86
C ARG A 473 -1.30 -9.00 -13.10
N ALA A 474 -1.81 -10.10 -13.65
CA ALA A 474 -2.65 -10.08 -14.85
C ALA A 474 -3.97 -9.32 -14.63
N ALA A 475 -4.53 -9.37 -13.42
CA ALA A 475 -5.78 -8.70 -13.08
C ALA A 475 -5.62 -7.19 -12.81
N ASP A 476 -4.38 -6.67 -12.76
CA ASP A 476 -4.11 -5.27 -12.41
C ASP A 476 -4.84 -4.26 -13.32
N PRO A 477 -5.62 -3.31 -12.74
CA PRO A 477 -6.29 -2.25 -13.48
C PRO A 477 -5.36 -1.15 -14.05
N ASP A 478 -4.11 -1.06 -13.58
CA ASP A 478 -3.16 0.01 -13.94
C ASP A 478 -2.01 -0.43 -14.86
N LYS A 479 -2.01 -1.70 -15.31
CA LYS A 479 -1.02 -2.20 -16.27
C LYS A 479 -1.09 -1.49 -17.63
N ARG A 480 0.06 -1.22 -18.22
CA ARG A 480 0.22 -0.61 -19.55
C ARG A 480 1.31 -1.30 -20.35
N ARG A 481 1.13 -1.31 -21.67
CA ARG A 481 2.20 -1.63 -22.61
C ARG A 481 3.00 -0.35 -22.83
N ILE A 482 4.28 -0.38 -22.49
CA ILE A 482 5.25 0.65 -22.87
C ILE A 482 6.18 0.08 -23.93
N MET A 483 6.81 0.97 -24.70
CA MET A 483 7.88 0.56 -25.62
C MET A 483 9.19 0.52 -24.84
N THR A 484 9.89 -0.61 -24.92
CA THR A 484 11.26 -0.79 -24.43
C THR A 484 12.16 -1.13 -25.60
N VAL A 485 13.46 -1.03 -25.41
CA VAL A 485 14.43 -1.60 -26.35
C VAL A 485 14.74 -3.04 -25.95
N ASP A 486 14.66 -3.96 -26.90
CA ASP A 486 15.14 -5.33 -26.75
C ASP A 486 16.67 -5.32 -26.69
N PRO A 487 17.29 -5.84 -25.61
CA PRO A 487 18.74 -5.83 -25.46
C PRO A 487 19.49 -6.69 -26.49
N MET A 488 18.85 -7.71 -27.06
CA MET A 488 19.46 -8.62 -28.03
C MET A 488 19.35 -8.11 -29.46
N THR A 489 18.22 -7.48 -29.80
CA THR A 489 17.93 -7.06 -31.19
C THR A 489 18.05 -5.55 -31.40
N GLY A 490 18.09 -4.74 -30.34
CA GLY A 490 18.06 -3.28 -30.41
C GLY A 490 16.73 -2.71 -30.91
N GLN A 491 15.71 -3.55 -31.14
CA GLN A 491 14.41 -3.13 -31.65
C GLN A 491 13.48 -2.69 -30.54
N ALA A 492 12.51 -1.84 -30.89
CA ALA A 492 11.47 -1.43 -29.95
C ALA A 492 10.46 -2.58 -29.75
N VAL A 493 10.36 -3.09 -28.53
CA VAL A 493 9.43 -4.17 -28.13
C VAL A 493 8.44 -3.63 -27.11
N ALA A 494 7.17 -4.05 -27.22
CA ALA A 494 6.15 -3.68 -26.24
C ALA A 494 6.29 -4.55 -24.98
N HIS A 495 6.62 -3.94 -23.85
CA HIS A 495 6.67 -4.62 -22.55
C HIS A 495 5.51 -4.16 -21.67
N VAL A 496 4.85 -5.10 -20.98
CA VAL A 496 3.81 -4.75 -20.01
C VAL A 496 4.50 -4.35 -18.71
N LEU A 497 4.38 -3.08 -18.34
CA LEU A 497 4.68 -2.61 -16.99
C LEU A 497 3.39 -2.44 -16.20
N SER A 498 3.48 -2.76 -14.93
CA SER A 498 2.44 -2.51 -13.94
C SER A 498 2.99 -1.60 -12.85
N GLY A 499 2.19 -0.65 -12.41
CA GLY A 499 2.50 0.33 -11.38
C GLY A 499 1.27 1.17 -11.05
N ARG A 500 1.25 1.77 -9.85
CA ARG A 500 0.12 2.58 -9.36
C ARG A 500 0.45 4.06 -9.37
#